data_AF-A0A7S1Z9F4-F1
#
_entry.id   AF-A0A7S1Z9F4-F1
#
_cell.length_a   1.000
_cell.length_b   1.000
_cell.length_c   1.000
_cell.angle_alpha   90.00
_cell.angle_beta   90.00
_cell.angle_gamma   90.00
#
_symmetry.space_group_name_H-M   'P 1'
#
loop_
_entity.id
_entity.type
_entity.pdbx_description
1 polymer ?
#
loop_
_entity_poly.entity_id
_entity_poly.type
_entity_poly.pdbx_seq_one_letter_code
_entity_poly.pdbx_strand_id
1 'polypeptide(L)'
;MFERKQNVHFKTNVDVFSILTTPVASDMTVEEKRSIWYSKDELRTLRGNAREASRLIRQIGEESISLHVPQHYFISEYEACSRGLELRIDPERQENKHATRHIIMKYQQRLRLGVTSSTSVIADPKLYLANVSKTLSQRSRDMALSTARKDYFAAYPEMESLVSALMDPIPIADFPRLKRKLNMTTTEHSLVFPCGMERRVKRRILTRMDSCV
;
A
#
# COMPACT_ATOMS: atom_id res chain seq x y z
N MET A 1 13.15 23.97 38.80
CA MET A 1 13.74 23.92 37.44
C MET A 1 12.63 24.33 36.48
N PHE A 2 12.69 25.51 35.87
CA PHE A 2 11.59 26.06 35.06
C PHE A 2 11.80 25.71 33.57
N GLU A 3 10.88 24.95 32.98
CA GLU A 3 10.89 24.64 31.55
C GLU A 3 10.57 25.90 30.74
N ARG A 4 11.56 26.39 29.98
CA ARG A 4 11.37 27.49 29.04
C ARG A 4 10.58 26.99 27.83
N LYS A 5 9.30 27.37 27.73
CA LYS A 5 8.49 27.18 26.52
C LYS A 5 9.05 28.05 25.40
N GLN A 6 9.72 27.45 24.43
CA GLN A 6 10.07 28.11 23.18
C GLN A 6 8.82 28.22 22.29
N ASN A 7 8.41 29.46 22.02
CA ASN A 7 7.37 29.74 21.05
C ASN A 7 7.97 29.70 19.64
N VAL A 8 7.73 28.60 18.92
CA VAL A 8 8.11 28.48 17.51
C VAL A 8 7.09 29.25 16.67
N HIS A 9 7.49 30.39 16.10
CA HIS A 9 6.71 31.12 15.10
C HIS A 9 7.10 30.65 13.70
N PHE A 10 6.14 30.12 12.96
CA PHE A 10 6.32 29.79 11.55
C PHE A 10 6.11 31.07 10.73
N LYS A 11 7.13 31.50 9.99
CA LYS A 11 6.97 32.57 9.00
C LYS A 11 6.03 32.06 7.89
N THR A 12 4.91 32.73 7.70
CA THR A 12 3.88 32.43 6.68
C THR A 12 4.25 32.91 5.27
N ASN A 13 5.40 33.55 5.09
CA ASN A 13 5.90 33.88 3.75
C ASN A 13 6.50 32.63 3.13
N VAL A 14 5.65 31.82 2.51
CA VAL A 14 6.09 30.90 1.47
C VAL A 14 6.45 31.80 0.30
N ASP A 15 7.75 32.01 0.07
CA ASP A 15 8.23 32.50 -1.21
C ASP A 15 7.87 31.43 -2.24
N VAL A 16 6.68 31.58 -2.81
CA VAL A 16 6.25 30.83 -3.98
C VAL A 16 7.12 31.37 -5.10
N PHE A 17 8.30 30.76 -5.26
CA PHE A 17 9.03 30.84 -6.51
C PHE A 17 8.02 30.45 -7.58
N SER A 18 7.57 31.44 -8.33
CA SER A 18 6.67 31.24 -9.47
C SER A 18 7.50 30.45 -10.45
N ILE A 19 7.39 29.12 -10.38
CA ILE A 19 7.98 28.20 -11.34
C ILE A 19 7.54 28.76 -12.68
N LEU A 20 8.54 29.11 -13.52
CA LEU A 20 8.38 29.70 -14.84
C LEU A 20 7.08 29.20 -15.48
N THR A 21 6.18 30.15 -15.71
CA THR A 21 4.96 30.11 -16.51
C THR A 21 4.74 28.80 -17.25
N THR A 22 4.36 27.74 -16.53
CA THR A 22 3.74 26.60 -17.20
C THR A 22 2.41 27.12 -17.70
N PRO A 23 2.15 27.08 -19.03
CA PRO A 23 0.89 27.58 -19.56
C PRO A 23 -0.23 26.86 -18.81
N VAL A 24 -1.17 27.65 -18.30
CA VAL A 24 -2.30 27.12 -17.55
C VAL A 24 -3.00 26.14 -18.50
N ALA A 25 -3.42 24.96 -18.01
CA ALA A 25 -4.07 23.93 -18.85
C ALA A 25 -5.30 24.44 -19.65
N SER A 26 -5.78 25.64 -19.32
CA SER A 26 -6.77 26.42 -20.05
C SER A 26 -6.33 26.83 -21.47
N ASP A 27 -5.06 27.16 -21.69
CA ASP A 27 -4.59 27.77 -22.95
C ASP A 27 -4.23 26.74 -24.03
N MET A 28 -4.22 25.46 -23.67
CA MET A 28 -3.94 24.37 -24.60
C MET A 28 -5.12 24.16 -25.55
N THR A 29 -4.81 24.10 -26.84
CA THR A 29 -5.78 23.77 -27.90
C THR A 29 -6.37 22.37 -27.69
N VAL A 30 -7.51 22.08 -28.31
CA VAL A 30 -8.17 20.76 -28.17
C VAL A 30 -7.29 19.67 -28.80
N GLU A 31 -6.56 20.01 -29.85
CA GLU A 31 -5.63 19.15 -30.58
C GLU A 31 -4.43 18.79 -29.71
N GLU A 32 -3.81 19.77 -29.05
CA GLU A 32 -2.72 19.52 -28.08
C GLU A 32 -3.23 18.74 -26.86
N LYS A 33 -4.46 18.99 -26.40
CA LYS A 33 -5.10 18.17 -25.36
C LYS A 33 -5.22 16.72 -25.83
N ARG A 34 -5.62 16.48 -27.07
CA ARG A 34 -5.73 15.13 -27.62
C ARG A 34 -4.37 14.46 -27.85
N SER A 35 -3.31 15.21 -28.14
CA SER A 35 -1.97 14.65 -28.33
C SER A 35 -1.27 14.31 -27.00
N ILE A 36 -1.57 15.06 -25.93
CA ILE A 36 -0.95 14.88 -24.61
C ILE A 36 -1.70 13.83 -23.79
N TRP A 37 -3.03 13.78 -23.89
CA TRP A 37 -3.86 12.89 -23.11
C TRP A 37 -4.30 11.68 -23.92
N TYR A 38 -4.17 10.49 -23.34
CA TYR A 38 -4.72 9.27 -23.92
C TYR A 38 -6.22 9.39 -24.13
N SER A 39 -6.68 9.03 -25.32
CA SER A 39 -8.08 8.83 -25.62
C SER A 39 -8.67 7.72 -24.77
N LYS A 40 -9.99 7.73 -24.62
CA LYS A 40 -10.73 6.70 -23.87
C LYS A 40 -10.45 5.29 -24.41
N ASP A 41 -10.27 5.16 -25.73
CA ASP A 41 -10.02 3.88 -26.37
C ASP A 41 -8.57 3.42 -26.20
N GLU A 42 -7.59 4.32 -26.27
CA GLU A 42 -6.19 4.00 -25.91
C GLU A 42 -6.08 3.53 -24.46
N LEU A 43 -6.76 4.20 -23.52
CA LEU A 43 -6.78 3.76 -22.11
C LEU A 43 -7.42 2.36 -21.95
N ARG A 44 -8.42 2.02 -22.77
CA ARG A 44 -9.02 0.68 -22.77
C ARG A 44 -8.05 -0.36 -23.31
N THR A 45 -7.36 -0.07 -24.42
CA THR A 45 -6.33 -0.93 -25.02
C THR A 45 -5.19 -1.16 -24.05
N LEU A 46 -4.66 -0.10 -23.45
CA LEU A 46 -3.59 -0.19 -22.45
C LEU A 46 -4.02 -1.02 -21.23
N ARG A 47 -5.27 -0.88 -20.78
CA ARG A 47 -5.83 -1.74 -19.72
C ARG A 47 -5.96 -3.20 -20.16
N GLY A 48 -6.32 -3.47 -21.42
CA GLY A 48 -6.38 -4.80 -22.02
C GLY A 48 -5.00 -5.46 -22.04
N ASN A 49 -4.02 -4.79 -22.64
CA ASN A 49 -2.64 -5.24 -22.73
C ASN A 49 -2.04 -5.51 -21.35
N ALA A 50 -2.26 -4.60 -20.38
CA ALA A 50 -1.78 -4.80 -19.02
C ALA A 50 -2.41 -6.04 -18.33
N ARG A 51 -3.67 -6.38 -18.65
CA ARG A 51 -4.32 -7.59 -18.13
C ARG A 51 -3.75 -8.85 -18.78
N GLU A 52 -3.49 -8.81 -20.08
CA GLU A 52 -2.91 -9.91 -20.83
C GLU A 52 -1.48 -10.19 -20.37
N ALA A 53 -0.63 -9.16 -20.28
CA ALA A 53 0.72 -9.28 -19.73
C ALA A 53 0.71 -9.84 -18.30
N SER A 54 -0.22 -9.38 -17.45
CA SER A 54 -0.37 -9.95 -16.09
C SER A 54 -0.74 -11.44 -16.09
N ARG A 55 -1.52 -11.91 -17.07
CA ARG A 55 -1.86 -13.34 -17.20
C ARG A 55 -0.65 -14.16 -17.64
N LEU A 56 0.09 -13.66 -18.63
CA LEU A 56 1.30 -14.33 -19.14
C LEU A 56 2.36 -14.45 -18.04
N ILE A 57 2.62 -13.39 -17.27
CA ILE A 57 3.56 -13.42 -16.13
C ILE A 57 3.18 -14.49 -15.11
N ARG A 58 1.87 -14.65 -14.83
CA ARG A 58 1.39 -15.69 -13.90
C ARG A 58 1.60 -17.10 -14.44
N GLN A 59 1.32 -17.31 -15.72
CA GLN A 59 1.54 -18.62 -16.37
C GLN A 59 3.02 -19.01 -16.35
N ILE A 60 3.91 -18.07 -16.71
CA ILE A 60 5.36 -18.30 -16.67
C ILE A 60 5.82 -18.59 -15.23
N GLY A 61 5.29 -17.88 -14.25
CA GLY A 61 5.59 -18.11 -12.83
C GLY A 61 5.15 -19.50 -12.32
N GLU A 62 4.07 -20.07 -12.87
CA GLU A 62 3.59 -21.41 -12.52
C GLU A 62 4.44 -22.51 -13.18
N GLU A 63 4.86 -22.31 -14.43
CA GLU A 63 5.66 -23.28 -15.19
C GLU A 63 7.14 -23.32 -14.76
N SER A 64 7.71 -22.16 -14.39
CA SER A 64 9.12 -22.03 -13.96
C SER A 64 9.41 -22.62 -12.57
N ILE A 65 8.40 -23.00 -11.80
CA ILE A 65 8.59 -23.72 -10.53
C ILE A 65 8.98 -25.19 -10.77
N SER A 66 8.73 -25.74 -11.97
CA SER A 66 9.02 -27.15 -12.30
C SER A 66 10.38 -27.39 -12.95
N LEU A 67 11.06 -26.36 -13.44
CA LEU A 67 12.34 -26.49 -14.13
C LEU A 67 13.30 -25.46 -13.55
N HIS A 68 14.36 -25.95 -12.90
CA HIS A 68 15.46 -25.17 -12.35
C HIS A 68 16.27 -24.52 -13.49
N VAL A 69 15.67 -23.53 -14.16
CA VAL A 69 16.32 -22.73 -15.18
C VAL A 69 16.90 -21.50 -14.48
N PRO A 70 18.22 -21.26 -14.56
CA PRO A 70 18.85 -20.09 -13.97
C PRO A 70 18.20 -18.80 -14.49
N GLN A 71 17.61 -18.02 -13.59
CA GLN A 71 16.80 -16.82 -13.87
C GLN A 71 17.55 -15.67 -14.56
N HIS A 72 18.84 -15.82 -14.83
CA HIS A 72 19.72 -14.74 -15.26
C HIS A 72 19.59 -14.37 -16.75
N TYR A 73 18.81 -15.10 -17.55
CA TYR A 73 18.82 -14.95 -19.02
C TYR A 73 17.50 -14.52 -19.67
N PHE A 74 16.41 -14.28 -18.93
CA PHE A 74 15.09 -14.02 -19.54
C PHE A 74 14.54 -12.59 -19.44
N ILE A 75 15.33 -11.60 -19.02
CA ILE A 75 14.92 -10.19 -19.04
C ILE A 75 16.05 -9.35 -19.64
N SER A 76 16.24 -9.47 -20.95
CA SER A 76 17.11 -8.58 -21.73
C SER A 76 16.34 -8.04 -22.92
N GLU A 77 15.69 -6.89 -22.72
CA GLU A 77 15.48 -5.76 -23.68
C GLU A 77 14.18 -4.98 -23.42
N TYR A 78 13.23 -5.55 -22.67
CA TYR A 78 12.12 -4.78 -22.11
C TYR A 78 12.13 -4.92 -20.60
N GLU A 79 12.78 -3.98 -19.91
CA GLU A 79 12.41 -3.64 -18.53
C GLU A 79 10.97 -3.14 -18.56
N ALA A 80 10.02 -4.06 -18.67
CA ALA A 80 8.62 -3.78 -18.42
C ALA A 80 8.58 -3.28 -16.99
N CYS A 81 8.52 -1.95 -16.84
CA CYS A 81 8.51 -1.27 -15.56
C CYS A 81 7.29 -1.78 -14.79
N SER A 82 7.53 -2.80 -13.96
CA SER A 82 6.52 -3.45 -13.10
C SER A 82 6.11 -2.53 -11.95
N ARG A 83 6.78 -1.37 -11.85
CA ARG A 83 6.49 -0.29 -10.92
C ARG A 83 5.06 0.20 -11.14
N GLY A 84 4.24 0.16 -10.09
CA GLY A 84 2.81 0.46 -10.12
C GLY A 84 1.90 -0.73 -10.49
N LEU A 85 2.47 -1.88 -10.89
CA LEU A 85 1.73 -3.13 -11.12
C LEU A 85 1.90 -4.16 -9.99
N GLU A 86 2.59 -3.81 -8.91
CA GLU A 86 2.91 -4.71 -7.79
C GLU A 86 1.61 -5.28 -7.20
N LEU A 87 0.57 -4.46 -7.05
CA LEU A 87 -0.72 -4.91 -6.55
C LEU A 87 -1.39 -5.96 -7.47
N ARG A 88 -1.06 -6.02 -8.76
CA ARG A 88 -1.61 -7.03 -9.69
C ARG A 88 -0.78 -8.30 -9.76
N ILE A 89 0.53 -8.16 -9.55
CA ILE A 89 1.49 -9.25 -9.69
C ILE A 89 1.65 -9.99 -8.36
N ASP A 90 1.78 -9.25 -7.25
CA ASP A 90 2.03 -9.80 -5.91
C ASP A 90 0.74 -10.30 -5.25
N PRO A 91 0.57 -11.63 -5.06
CA PRO A 91 -0.63 -12.19 -4.45
C PRO A 91 -0.78 -11.79 -2.98
N GLU A 92 0.31 -11.61 -2.24
CA GLU A 92 0.27 -11.19 -0.83
C GLU A 92 -0.33 -9.77 -0.73
N ARG A 93 0.07 -8.85 -1.60
CA ARG A 93 -0.53 -7.50 -1.66
C ARG A 93 -2.01 -7.53 -2.04
N GLN A 94 -2.44 -8.46 -2.89
CA GLN A 94 -3.86 -8.64 -3.23
C GLN A 94 -4.68 -9.12 -2.04
N GLU A 95 -4.19 -10.14 -1.35
CA GLU A 95 -4.83 -10.69 -0.16
C GLU A 95 -4.96 -9.62 0.94
N ASN A 96 -3.91 -8.85 1.19
CA ASN A 96 -3.91 -7.79 2.20
C ASN A 96 -4.90 -6.66 1.85
N LYS A 97 -4.99 -6.28 0.57
CA LYS A 97 -6.00 -5.34 0.09
C LYS A 97 -7.42 -5.90 0.29
N HIS A 98 -7.64 -7.16 -0.08
CA HIS A 98 -8.93 -7.81 0.06
C HIS A 98 -9.36 -7.90 1.54
N ALA A 99 -8.46 -8.34 2.42
CA ALA A 99 -8.69 -8.44 3.86
C ALA A 99 -9.06 -7.07 4.45
N THR A 100 -8.30 -6.02 4.12
CA THR A 100 -8.58 -4.64 4.55
C THR A 100 -9.97 -4.18 4.11
N ARG A 101 -10.32 -4.40 2.83
CA ARG A 101 -11.63 -4.02 2.29
C ARG A 101 -12.76 -4.77 3.00
N HIS A 102 -12.58 -6.06 3.23
CA HIS A 102 -13.56 -6.91 3.90
C HIS A 102 -13.77 -6.49 5.37
N ILE A 103 -12.70 -6.13 6.08
CA ILE A 103 -12.78 -5.59 7.45
C ILE A 103 -13.62 -4.31 7.47
N ILE A 104 -13.31 -3.35 6.59
CA ILE A 104 -14.05 -2.08 6.50
C ILE A 104 -15.53 -2.32 6.21
N MET A 105 -15.85 -3.20 5.25
CA MET A 105 -17.23 -3.53 4.91
C MET A 105 -17.98 -4.16 6.08
N LYS A 106 -17.36 -5.09 6.82
CA LYS A 106 -17.95 -5.68 8.03
C LYS A 106 -18.24 -4.63 9.09
N TYR A 107 -17.34 -3.66 9.28
CA TYR A 107 -17.57 -2.57 10.23
C TYR A 107 -18.71 -1.66 9.79
N GLN A 108 -18.75 -1.25 8.53
CA GLN A 108 -19.85 -0.46 7.98
C GLN A 108 -21.20 -1.19 8.13
N GLN A 109 -21.22 -2.51 7.89
CA GLN A 109 -22.43 -3.32 8.08
C GLN A 109 -22.88 -3.36 9.54
N ARG A 110 -21.97 -3.55 10.49
CA ARG A 110 -22.29 -3.52 11.94
C ARG A 110 -22.87 -2.17 12.37
N LEU A 111 -22.31 -1.08 11.87
CA LEU A 111 -22.82 0.27 12.15
C LEU A 111 -24.24 0.46 11.60
N ARG A 112 -24.54 -0.06 10.40
CA ARG A 112 -25.89 0.01 9.81
C ARG A 112 -26.93 -0.80 10.59
N LEU A 113 -26.52 -1.92 11.19
CA LEU A 113 -27.41 -2.78 11.96
C LEU A 113 -27.63 -2.30 13.39
N GLY A 114 -26.98 -1.21 13.82
CA GLY A 114 -27.03 -0.76 15.22
C GLY A 114 -26.42 -1.76 16.21
N VAL A 115 -25.70 -2.77 15.73
CA VAL A 115 -25.03 -3.77 16.56
C VAL A 115 -23.73 -3.17 17.07
N THR A 116 -23.85 -2.24 18.02
CA THR A 116 -22.72 -1.83 18.86
C THR A 116 -22.48 -2.97 19.84
N SER A 117 -21.33 -3.64 19.73
CA SER A 117 -20.94 -4.66 20.70
C SER A 117 -21.10 -4.09 22.11
N SER A 118 -21.91 -4.78 22.93
CA SER A 118 -22.33 -4.38 24.27
C SER A 118 -21.16 -4.07 25.23
N THR A 119 -19.94 -4.47 24.87
CA THR A 119 -18.70 -4.25 25.62
C THR A 119 -18.05 -2.88 25.43
N SER A 120 -18.49 -2.06 24.47
CA SER A 120 -17.99 -0.68 24.34
C SER A 120 -19.12 0.27 23.97
N VAL A 121 -19.43 1.20 24.87
CA VAL A 121 -20.28 2.36 24.58
C VAL A 121 -19.52 3.21 23.54
N ILE A 122 -19.74 2.92 22.26
CA ILE A 122 -19.18 3.72 21.17
C ILE A 122 -19.99 5.01 21.14
N ALA A 123 -19.48 6.06 21.79
CA ALA A 123 -20.12 7.37 21.86
C ALA A 123 -20.34 8.02 20.47
N ASP A 124 -19.53 7.63 19.47
CA ASP A 124 -19.69 8.08 18.08
C ASP A 124 -19.27 7.00 17.06
N PRO A 125 -20.22 6.43 16.30
CA PRO A 125 -19.96 5.52 15.17
C PRO A 125 -18.91 6.02 14.17
N LYS A 126 -18.89 7.33 13.90
CA LYS A 126 -17.95 7.93 12.94
C LYS A 126 -16.53 7.92 13.49
N LEU A 127 -16.35 8.28 14.76
CA LEU A 127 -15.07 8.22 15.45
C LEU A 127 -14.52 6.80 15.48
N TYR A 128 -15.38 5.80 15.71
CA TYR A 128 -14.98 4.40 15.70
C TYR A 128 -14.49 3.95 14.32
N LEU A 129 -15.23 4.26 13.25
CA LEU A 129 -14.81 3.94 11.89
C LEU A 129 -13.50 4.66 11.51
N ALA A 130 -13.31 5.90 11.96
CA ALA A 130 -12.07 6.64 11.77
C ALA A 130 -10.88 5.97 12.47
N ASN A 131 -11.08 5.48 13.71
CA ASN A 131 -10.05 4.74 14.45
C ASN A 131 -9.67 3.42 13.78
N VAL A 132 -10.67 2.63 13.35
CA VAL A 132 -10.42 1.41 12.56
C VAL A 132 -9.64 1.74 11.30
N SER A 133 -10.05 2.78 10.57
CA SER A 133 -9.38 3.22 9.34
C SER A 133 -7.94 3.66 9.59
N LYS A 134 -7.69 4.37 10.70
CA LYS A 134 -6.35 4.79 11.13
C LYS A 134 -5.46 3.57 11.40
N THR A 135 -5.95 2.58 12.15
CA THR A 135 -5.19 1.35 12.46
C THR A 135 -4.88 0.55 11.19
N LEU A 136 -5.86 0.39 10.29
CA LEU A 136 -5.64 -0.28 9.00
C LEU A 136 -4.61 0.48 8.13
N SER A 137 -4.66 1.81 8.14
CA SER A 137 -3.71 2.65 7.41
C SER A 137 -2.30 2.58 7.99
N GLN A 138 -2.15 2.53 9.32
CA GLN A 138 -0.87 2.31 9.98
C GLN A 138 -0.30 0.94 9.59
N ARG A 139 -1.09 -0.12 9.74
CA ARG A 139 -0.68 -1.48 9.37
C ARG A 139 -0.28 -1.59 7.90
N SER A 140 -0.99 -0.92 7.00
CA SER A 140 -0.64 -0.87 5.58
C SER A 140 0.70 -0.19 5.33
N ARG A 141 1.03 0.86 6.09
CA ARG A 141 2.34 1.54 6.01
C ARG A 141 3.45 0.63 6.53
N ASP A 142 3.26 0.01 7.68
CA ASP A 142 4.25 -0.89 8.29
C ASP A 142 4.55 -2.08 7.36
N MET A 143 3.51 -2.63 6.74
CA MET A 143 3.63 -3.69 5.74
C MET A 143 4.36 -3.21 4.49
N ALA A 144 4.00 -2.05 3.94
CA ALA A 144 4.68 -1.49 2.78
C ALA A 144 6.17 -1.24 3.04
N LEU A 145 6.53 -0.75 4.24
CA LEU A 145 7.92 -0.59 4.65
C LEU A 145 8.64 -1.93 4.77
N SER A 146 7.99 -2.93 5.37
CA SER A 146 8.56 -4.28 5.49
C SER A 146 8.80 -4.90 4.11
N THR A 147 7.84 -4.82 3.19
CA THR A 147 8.02 -5.34 1.83
C THR A 147 9.08 -4.56 1.07
N ALA A 148 9.09 -3.22 1.14
CA ALA A 148 10.12 -2.42 0.49
C ALA A 148 11.53 -2.76 0.98
N ARG A 149 11.70 -3.05 2.28
CA ARG A 149 12.98 -3.55 2.81
C ARG A 149 13.37 -4.89 2.21
N LYS A 150 12.42 -5.84 2.15
CA LYS A 150 12.67 -7.15 1.52
C LYS A 150 13.06 -7.00 0.04
N ASP A 151 12.32 -6.20 -0.70
CA ASP A 151 12.56 -5.94 -2.13
C ASP A 151 13.95 -5.30 -2.32
N TYR A 152 14.33 -4.36 -1.45
CA TYR A 152 15.65 -3.75 -1.44
C TYR A 152 16.78 -4.78 -1.22
N PHE A 153 16.69 -5.62 -0.19
CA PHE A 153 17.73 -6.63 0.08
C PHE A 153 17.77 -7.74 -0.97
N ALA A 154 16.62 -8.08 -1.57
CA ALA A 154 16.60 -9.02 -2.69
C ALA A 154 17.33 -8.47 -3.93
N ALA A 155 17.27 -7.15 -4.17
CA ALA A 155 17.97 -6.50 -5.27
C ALA A 155 19.46 -6.22 -4.97
N TYR A 156 19.82 -6.01 -3.71
CA TYR A 156 21.17 -5.64 -3.26
C TYR A 156 21.62 -6.51 -2.07
N PRO A 157 21.92 -7.79 -2.29
CA PRO A 157 22.27 -8.72 -1.21
C PRO A 157 23.53 -8.31 -0.44
N GLU A 158 24.50 -7.68 -1.11
CA GLU A 158 25.73 -7.15 -0.48
C GLU A 158 25.45 -6.06 0.57
N MET A 159 24.31 -5.37 0.47
CA MET A 159 23.93 -4.31 1.40
C MET A 159 23.33 -4.86 2.71
N GLU A 160 22.93 -6.12 2.77
CA GLU A 160 22.33 -6.70 3.99
C GLU A 160 23.31 -6.72 5.18
N SER A 161 24.58 -7.05 4.90
CA SER A 161 25.66 -7.03 5.90
C SER A 161 25.95 -5.61 6.40
N LEU A 162 26.02 -4.64 5.49
CA LEU A 162 26.32 -3.23 5.82
C LEU A 162 25.19 -2.59 6.61
N VAL A 163 23.93 -2.81 6.19
CA VAL A 163 22.78 -2.26 6.89
C VAL A 163 22.65 -2.90 8.27
N SER A 164 22.82 -4.22 8.40
CA SER A 164 22.78 -4.92 9.70
C SER A 164 23.84 -4.40 10.68
N ALA A 165 25.03 -4.05 10.19
CA ALA A 165 26.09 -3.46 11.00
C ALA A 165 25.82 -2.00 11.40
N LEU A 166 24.94 -1.29 10.70
CA LEU A 166 24.61 0.12 10.89
C LEU A 166 23.26 0.35 11.60
N MET A 167 22.60 -0.70 12.11
CA MET A 167 21.25 -0.64 12.70
C MET A 167 21.21 0.03 14.09
N ASP A 168 21.63 1.28 14.19
CA ASP A 168 20.84 2.20 15.00
C ASP A 168 19.58 2.54 14.20
N PRO A 169 18.37 2.43 14.78
CA PRO A 169 17.14 2.70 14.07
C PRO A 169 17.15 4.16 13.61
N ILE A 170 17.33 4.39 12.31
CA ILE A 170 17.23 5.72 11.71
C ILE A 170 15.85 6.25 12.08
N PRO A 171 15.76 7.35 12.86
CA PRO A 171 14.48 7.89 13.24
C PRO A 171 13.76 8.35 11.98
N ILE A 172 12.73 7.60 11.58
CA ILE A 172 11.86 8.00 10.48
C ILE A 172 11.11 9.22 11.01
N ALA A 173 11.45 10.39 10.47
CA ALA A 173 10.75 11.62 10.80
C ALA A 173 9.26 11.41 10.57
N ASP A 174 8.46 11.76 11.57
CA ASP A 174 7.01 11.63 11.48
C ASP A 174 6.53 12.43 10.27
N PHE A 175 5.81 11.76 9.36
CA PHE A 175 5.28 12.41 8.16
C PHE A 175 4.53 13.68 8.59
N PRO A 176 4.78 14.85 7.96
CA PRO A 176 4.24 16.12 8.42
C PRO A 176 2.72 16.02 8.54
N ARG A 177 2.25 15.90 9.78
CA ARG A 177 0.82 15.79 10.05
C ARG A 177 0.24 17.17 9.75
N LEU A 178 -0.62 17.24 8.75
CA LEU A 178 -1.48 18.41 8.56
C LEU A 178 -2.22 18.64 9.88
N LYS A 179 -1.82 19.70 10.61
CA LYS A 179 -2.40 20.07 11.90
C LYS A 179 -3.84 20.53 11.66
N ARG A 180 -4.77 19.59 11.49
CA ARG A 180 -6.19 19.90 11.62
C ARG A 180 -6.43 20.24 13.08
N LYS A 181 -6.85 21.47 13.36
CA LYS A 181 -7.40 21.89 14.65
C LYS A 181 -8.69 21.07 14.90
N LEU A 182 -8.55 19.81 15.30
CA LEU A 182 -9.63 19.09 15.94
C LEU A 182 -9.42 19.23 17.44
N ASN A 183 -10.30 19.99 18.08
CA ASN A 183 -10.44 19.99 19.52
C ASN A 183 -11.07 18.64 19.93
N MET A 184 -10.27 17.57 19.99
CA MET A 184 -10.71 16.29 20.58
C MET A 184 -9.89 15.98 21.82
N THR A 185 -10.56 16.06 22.96
CA THR A 185 -10.13 15.44 24.23
C THR A 185 -10.05 13.93 24.00
N THR A 186 -8.86 13.46 23.63
CA THR A 186 -8.63 12.05 23.28
C THR A 186 -8.22 11.30 24.54
N THR A 187 -9.16 10.60 25.16
CA THR A 187 -8.87 9.60 26.19
C THR A 187 -8.31 8.37 25.47
N GLU A 188 -7.01 8.10 25.63
CA GLU A 188 -6.35 6.94 25.02
C GLU A 188 -6.82 5.64 25.70
N HIS A 189 -7.90 5.05 25.19
CA HIS A 189 -8.20 3.65 25.46
C HIS A 189 -7.37 2.78 24.52
N SER A 190 -6.34 2.13 25.09
CA SER A 190 -5.59 1.05 24.46
C SER A 190 -6.56 -0.07 24.06
N LEU A 191 -6.98 -0.07 22.80
CA LEU A 191 -7.75 -1.17 22.22
C LEU A 191 -6.79 -2.32 21.96
N VAL A 192 -6.66 -3.21 22.95
CA VAL A 192 -6.09 -4.54 22.75
C VAL A 192 -7.02 -5.28 21.80
N PHE A 193 -6.66 -5.34 20.52
CA PHE A 193 -7.36 -6.17 19.56
C PHE A 193 -7.10 -7.63 19.91
N PRO A 194 -8.14 -8.49 19.98
CA PRO A 194 -7.93 -9.93 20.05
C PRO A 194 -7.31 -10.38 18.72
N CYS A 195 -5.98 -10.43 18.68
CA CYS A 195 -5.18 -10.92 17.58
C CYS A 195 -5.23 -12.46 17.57
N GLY A 196 -6.41 -13.01 17.29
CA GLY A 196 -6.66 -14.44 17.17
C GLY A 196 -6.97 -14.87 15.73
N MET A 197 -6.35 -14.23 14.73
CA MET A 197 -6.31 -14.77 13.37
C MET A 197 -4.93 -15.39 13.11
N GLU A 198 -4.58 -16.39 13.90
CA GLU A 198 -3.55 -17.34 13.51
C GLU A 198 -3.97 -17.97 12.17
N ARG A 199 -3.11 -17.82 11.18
CA ARG A 199 -3.32 -18.31 9.83
C ARG A 199 -3.32 -19.83 9.87
N ARG A 200 -4.50 -20.47 9.96
CA ARG A 200 -4.67 -21.84 9.44
C ARG A 200 -4.60 -21.78 7.92
N VAL A 201 -3.38 -21.68 7.39
CA VAL A 201 -3.10 -22.00 5.99
C VAL A 201 -3.31 -23.51 5.86
N LYS A 202 -4.54 -23.94 5.59
CA LYS A 202 -4.80 -25.29 5.10
C LYS A 202 -4.20 -25.35 3.69
N ARG A 203 -2.92 -25.72 3.58
CA ARG A 203 -2.35 -26.16 2.30
C ARG A 203 -3.19 -27.37 1.87
N ARG A 204 -4.10 -27.18 0.89
CA ARG A 204 -4.67 -28.30 0.15
C ARG A 204 -3.52 -28.92 -0.63
N ILE A 205 -2.90 -29.93 -0.05
CA ILE A 205 -2.08 -30.87 -0.79
C ILE A 205 -3.07 -31.63 -1.67
N LEU A 206 -3.18 -31.23 -2.94
CA LEU A 206 -3.84 -32.04 -3.96
C LEU A 206 -2.91 -33.22 -4.25
N THR A 207 -3.10 -34.32 -3.52
CA THR A 207 -2.57 -35.62 -3.96
C THR A 207 -3.33 -36.02 -5.22
N ARG A 208 -2.74 -35.73 -6.38
CA ARG A 208 -3.15 -36.31 -7.65
C ARG A 208 -2.71 -37.77 -7.62
N MET A 209 -3.65 -38.68 -7.41
CA MET A 209 -3.39 -40.11 -7.59
C MET A 209 -3.41 -40.39 -9.09
N ASP A 210 -2.24 -40.63 -9.65
CA ASP A 210 -2.10 -41.24 -10.96
C ASP A 210 -2.41 -42.73 -10.81
N SER A 211 -3.64 -43.11 -11.13
CA SER A 211 -4.01 -44.49 -11.44
C SER A 211 -4.02 -44.63 -12.96
N CYS A 212 -2.88 -45.01 -13.53
CA CYS A 212 -2.83 -45.62 -14.86
C CYS A 212 -2.71 -47.14 -14.66
N VAL A 213 -3.75 -47.83 -15.12
CA VAL A 213 -3.77 -49.27 -15.44
C VAL A 213 -3.30 -49.42 -16.87
#